data_AF-A0A137PFJ2-F1
#
_entry.id   AF-A0A137PFJ2-F1
#
_cell.length_a   1.000
_cell.length_b   1.000
_cell.length_c   1.000
_cell.angle_alpha   90.00
_cell.angle_beta   90.00
_cell.angle_gamma   90.00
#
_symmetry.space_group_name_H-M   'P 1'
#
loop_
_entity.id
_entity.type
_entity.pdbx_description
1 polymer ?
#
loop_
_entity_poly.entity_id
_entity_poly.type
_entity_poly.pdbx_seq_one_letter_code
_entity_poly.pdbx_strand_id
1 'polypeptide(L)'
;MNFMEAAILNNLSKKEVIDNKIYMTEEEEIEHLELKLRHIESQIETIEIQKETLEEEIDFENQKAATLNSTITELNDQFQNYKTLILPKLTNQYELKQVSGKWFESANKQVEEERKKNFELKKNCDRLELLISDSLALAELERDQRKELSVMIEKLEASNKVQESPSSSKGMKSPPSHLPESPQSQNLSQPDSSPSCGDIYTLQPDLTHPNYIHFLSYKHAVSNKGIYQSSNFWKSILAEDIEPSSKFKQDTSSIWSSKKQIINFILEGKVKLDYPNTDIPDKNTNEKFALFVPKNWFTHQKYI
;
A
#
# COMPACT_ATOMS: atom_id res chain seq x y z
N MET A 1 0.49 -111.48 -72.57
CA MET A 1 0.98 -110.26 -71.92
C MET A 1 2.34 -110.57 -71.32
N ASN A 2 3.40 -109.89 -71.77
CA ASN A 2 4.76 -110.15 -71.30
C ASN A 2 4.92 -109.62 -69.86
N PHE A 3 5.70 -110.29 -69.01
CA PHE A 3 5.97 -109.85 -67.63
C PHE A 3 6.45 -108.38 -67.56
N MET A 4 7.22 -107.95 -68.57
CA MET A 4 7.69 -106.58 -68.72
C MET A 4 6.56 -105.56 -68.92
N GLU A 5 5.51 -105.92 -69.67
CA GLU A 5 4.35 -105.05 -69.95
C GLU A 5 3.50 -104.84 -68.69
N ALA A 6 3.28 -105.90 -67.91
CA ALA A 6 2.60 -105.82 -66.62
C ALA A 6 3.40 -104.99 -65.60
N ALA A 7 4.73 -105.09 -65.60
CA ALA A 7 5.60 -104.28 -64.75
C ALA A 7 5.57 -102.78 -65.14
N ILE A 8 5.55 -102.48 -66.44
CA ILE A 8 5.43 -101.10 -66.95
C ILE A 8 4.07 -100.49 -66.54
N LEU A 9 2.96 -101.22 -66.76
CA LEU A 9 1.63 -100.75 -66.36
C LEU A 9 1.50 -100.53 -64.85
N ASN A 10 2.05 -101.43 -64.03
CA ASN A 10 2.07 -101.27 -62.57
C ASN A 10 2.89 -100.04 -62.14
N ASN A 11 4.05 -99.80 -62.76
CA ASN A 11 4.87 -98.62 -62.47
C ASN A 11 4.20 -97.31 -62.91
N LEU A 12 3.50 -97.30 -64.04
CA LEU A 12 2.71 -96.16 -64.49
C LEU A 12 1.56 -95.86 -63.54
N SER A 13 0.83 -96.89 -63.09
CA SER A 13 -0.24 -96.72 -62.09
C SER A 13 0.28 -96.20 -60.76
N LYS A 14 1.45 -96.69 -60.28
CA LYS A 14 2.09 -96.16 -59.08
C LYS A 14 2.53 -94.71 -59.25
N LYS A 15 3.07 -94.35 -60.42
CA LYS A 15 3.44 -92.98 -60.73
C LYS A 15 2.22 -92.05 -60.67
N GLU A 16 1.11 -92.44 -61.30
CA GLU A 16 -0.13 -91.66 -61.28
C GLU A 16 -0.67 -91.44 -59.85
N VAL A 17 -0.62 -92.47 -59.00
CA VAL A 17 -1.01 -92.34 -57.58
C VAL A 17 -0.09 -91.38 -56.82
N ILE A 18 1.22 -91.41 -57.11
CA ILE A 18 2.19 -90.51 -56.48
C ILE A 18 1.98 -89.07 -56.97
N ASP A 19 1.84 -88.87 -58.28
CA ASP A 19 1.62 -87.55 -58.89
C ASP A 19 0.32 -86.93 -58.35
N ASN A 20 -0.75 -87.71 -58.22
CA ASN A 20 -2.01 -87.24 -57.61
C ASN A 20 -1.83 -86.89 -56.13
N LYS A 21 -1.09 -87.67 -55.35
CA LYS A 21 -0.83 -87.35 -53.94
C LYS A 21 0.02 -86.09 -53.78
N ILE A 22 1.03 -85.92 -54.61
CA ILE A 22 1.87 -84.71 -54.64
C ILE A 22 0.98 -83.51 -54.96
N TYR A 23 0.20 -83.60 -56.04
CA TYR A 23 -0.73 -82.54 -56.44
C TYR A 23 -1.70 -82.15 -55.31
N MET A 24 -2.35 -83.13 -54.67
CA MET A 24 -3.27 -82.86 -53.56
C MET A 24 -2.57 -82.24 -52.34
N THR A 25 -1.35 -82.67 -52.02
CA THR A 25 -0.59 -82.12 -50.88
C THR A 25 -0.13 -80.69 -51.17
N GLU A 26 0.34 -80.42 -52.39
CA GLU A 26 0.72 -79.08 -52.82
C GLU A 26 -0.50 -78.13 -52.83
N GLU A 27 -1.66 -78.59 -53.28
CA GLU A 27 -2.90 -77.82 -53.27
C GLU A 27 -3.35 -77.46 -51.84
N GLU A 28 -3.33 -78.43 -50.92
CA GLU A 28 -3.64 -78.21 -49.50
C GLU A 28 -2.63 -77.24 -48.83
N GLU A 29 -1.34 -77.36 -49.12
CA GLU A 29 -0.29 -76.48 -48.60
C GLU A 29 -0.44 -75.04 -49.13
N ILE A 30 -0.75 -74.89 -50.42
CA ILE A 30 -1.01 -73.58 -51.04
C ILE A 30 -2.24 -72.94 -50.42
N GLU A 31 -3.36 -73.65 -50.31
CA GLU A 31 -4.59 -73.13 -49.70
C GLU A 31 -4.35 -72.67 -48.26
N HIS A 32 -3.61 -73.44 -47.47
CA HIS A 32 -3.26 -73.09 -46.10
C HIS A 32 -2.34 -71.86 -46.03
N LEU A 33 -1.38 -71.71 -46.94
CA LEU A 33 -0.52 -70.52 -47.02
C LEU A 33 -1.31 -69.28 -47.45
N GLU A 34 -2.24 -69.41 -48.40
CA GLU A 34 -3.13 -68.32 -48.83
C GLU A 34 -4.02 -67.82 -47.69
N LEU A 35 -4.57 -68.72 -46.88
CA LEU A 35 -5.35 -68.35 -45.69
C LEU A 35 -4.50 -67.60 -44.66
N LYS A 36 -3.25 -68.03 -44.45
CA LYS A 36 -2.31 -67.33 -43.56
C LYS A 36 -1.94 -65.95 -44.08
N LEU A 37 -1.68 -65.81 -45.38
CA LEU A 37 -1.39 -64.53 -46.02
C LEU A 37 -2.56 -63.57 -45.83
N ARG A 38 -3.80 -64.01 -46.13
CA ARG A 38 -5.00 -63.19 -45.94
C ARG A 38 -5.18 -62.74 -44.49
N HIS A 39 -4.88 -63.63 -43.54
CA HIS A 39 -4.95 -63.27 -42.11
C HIS A 39 -3.92 -62.21 -41.72
N ILE A 40 -2.67 -62.35 -42.19
CA ILE A 40 -1.61 -61.37 -41.94
C ILE A 40 -1.94 -60.03 -42.58
N GLU A 41 -2.45 -60.02 -43.82
CA GLU A 41 -2.91 -58.80 -44.51
C GLU A 41 -3.99 -58.07 -43.71
N SER A 42 -4.99 -58.79 -43.20
CA SER A 42 -6.04 -58.22 -42.35
C SER A 42 -5.49 -57.66 -41.03
N GLN A 43 -4.47 -58.31 -40.44
CA GLN A 43 -3.79 -57.79 -39.25
C GLN A 43 -3.01 -56.50 -39.55
N ILE A 44 -2.32 -56.44 -40.69
CA ILE A 44 -1.59 -55.25 -41.13
C ILE A 44 -2.55 -54.07 -41.30
N GLU A 45 -3.67 -54.27 -41.99
CA GLU A 45 -4.70 -53.23 -42.18
C GLU A 45 -5.24 -52.72 -40.84
N THR A 46 -5.48 -53.62 -39.88
CA THR A 46 -5.93 -53.23 -38.53
C THR A 46 -4.87 -52.40 -37.80
N ILE A 47 -3.59 -52.78 -37.90
CA ILE A 47 -2.49 -52.04 -37.28
C ILE A 47 -2.32 -50.66 -37.93
N GLU A 48 -2.50 -50.55 -39.25
CA GLU A 48 -2.42 -49.26 -39.95
C GLU A 48 -3.51 -48.29 -39.48
N ILE A 49 -4.76 -48.76 -39.33
CA ILE A 49 -5.86 -47.94 -38.80
C ILE A 49 -5.59 -47.52 -37.34
N GLN A 50 -5.08 -48.44 -36.51
CA GLN A 50 -4.72 -48.13 -35.12
C GLN A 50 -3.60 -47.09 -35.04
N LYS A 51 -2.61 -47.19 -35.93
CA LYS A 51 -1.51 -46.23 -36.02
C LYS A 51 -2.02 -44.84 -36.39
N GLU A 52 -2.87 -44.73 -37.41
CA GLU A 52 -3.47 -43.45 -37.81
C GLU A 52 -4.27 -42.82 -36.67
N THR A 53 -5.06 -43.61 -35.96
CA THR A 53 -5.83 -43.14 -34.79
C THR A 53 -4.92 -42.60 -33.67
N LEU A 54 -3.80 -43.29 -33.39
CA LEU A 54 -2.84 -42.84 -32.39
C LEU A 54 -2.09 -41.58 -32.81
N GLU A 55 -1.79 -41.42 -34.10
CA GLU A 55 -1.18 -40.20 -34.65
C GLU A 55 -2.11 -38.99 -34.45
N GLU A 56 -3.41 -39.14 -34.70
CA GLU A 56 -4.40 -38.09 -34.43
C GLU A 56 -4.51 -37.75 -32.94
N GLU A 57 -4.48 -38.75 -32.05
CA GLU A 57 -4.53 -38.54 -30.59
C GLU A 57 -3.28 -37.81 -30.08
N ILE A 58 -2.11 -38.13 -30.62
CA ILE A 58 -0.85 -37.45 -30.30
C ILE A 58 -0.92 -35.98 -30.75
N ASP A 59 -1.41 -35.70 -31.94
CA ASP A 59 -1.55 -34.33 -32.46
C ASP A 59 -2.52 -33.51 -31.61
N PHE A 60 -3.63 -34.10 -31.19
CA PHE A 60 -4.58 -33.47 -30.28
C PHE A 60 -3.96 -33.13 -28.93
N GLU A 61 -3.25 -34.07 -28.29
CA GLU A 61 -2.58 -33.80 -27.01
C GLU A 61 -1.43 -32.81 -27.15
N ASN A 62 -0.70 -32.80 -28.26
CA ASN A 62 0.32 -31.78 -28.54
C ASN A 62 -0.30 -30.39 -28.65
N GLN A 63 -1.44 -30.26 -29.33
CA GLN A 63 -2.16 -28.99 -29.42
C GLN A 63 -2.64 -28.53 -28.03
N LYS A 64 -3.19 -29.44 -27.24
CA LYS A 64 -3.62 -29.16 -25.87
C LYS A 64 -2.45 -28.74 -24.98
N ALA A 65 -1.31 -29.42 -25.05
CA ALA A 65 -0.09 -29.03 -24.34
C ALA A 65 0.40 -27.64 -24.76
N ALA A 66 0.34 -27.31 -26.06
CA ALA A 66 0.70 -25.97 -26.55
C ALA A 66 -0.22 -24.88 -25.98
N THR A 67 -1.53 -25.11 -25.93
CA THR A 67 -2.48 -24.16 -25.31
C THR A 67 -2.25 -23.98 -23.81
N LEU A 68 -1.96 -25.07 -23.09
CA LEU A 68 -1.64 -25.02 -21.65
C LEU A 68 -0.34 -24.25 -21.42
N ASN A 69 0.70 -24.49 -22.22
CA ASN A 69 1.95 -23.75 -22.10
C ASN A 69 1.76 -22.24 -22.34
N SER A 70 0.94 -21.87 -23.33
CA SER A 70 0.59 -20.46 -23.58
C SER A 70 -0.10 -19.81 -22.37
N THR A 71 -1.09 -20.48 -21.79
CA THR A 71 -1.79 -19.96 -20.59
C THR A 71 -0.88 -19.86 -19.37
N ILE A 72 0.05 -20.81 -19.19
CA ILE A 72 1.08 -20.74 -18.14
C ILE A 72 1.98 -19.52 -18.33
N THR A 73 2.43 -19.26 -19.58
CA THR A 73 3.27 -18.09 -19.86
C THR A 73 2.54 -16.78 -19.57
N GLU A 74 1.27 -16.66 -19.96
CA GLU A 74 0.46 -15.47 -19.71
C GLU A 74 0.24 -15.24 -18.20
N LEU A 75 -0.08 -16.31 -17.45
CA LEU A 75 -0.23 -16.22 -15.99
C LEU A 75 1.08 -15.82 -15.31
N ASN A 76 2.22 -16.31 -15.79
CA ASN A 76 3.52 -15.94 -15.26
C ASN A 76 3.82 -14.45 -15.53
N ASP A 77 3.51 -13.94 -16.72
CA ASP A 77 3.68 -12.52 -17.06
C ASP A 77 2.78 -11.63 -16.20
N GLN A 78 1.52 -12.03 -15.99
CA GLN A 78 0.62 -11.35 -15.06
C GLN A 78 1.19 -11.35 -13.64
N PHE A 79 1.72 -12.48 -13.15
CA PHE A 79 2.35 -12.55 -11.84
C PHE A 79 3.57 -11.63 -11.71
N GLN A 80 4.43 -11.56 -12.73
CA GLN A 80 5.56 -10.63 -12.73
C GLN A 80 5.09 -9.17 -12.72
N ASN A 81 4.04 -8.84 -13.48
CA ASN A 81 3.45 -7.51 -13.46
C ASN A 81 2.86 -7.16 -12.08
N TYR A 82 2.16 -8.09 -11.44
CA TYR A 82 1.69 -7.91 -10.06
C TYR A 82 2.85 -7.68 -9.09
N LYS A 83 3.94 -8.44 -9.23
CA LYS A 83 5.14 -8.31 -8.40
C LYS A 83 5.80 -6.94 -8.55
N THR A 84 5.91 -6.43 -9.79
CA THR A 84 6.52 -5.12 -10.06
C THR A 84 5.62 -3.96 -9.69
N LEU A 85 4.30 -4.11 -9.74
CA LEU A 85 3.36 -3.01 -9.46
C LEU A 85 2.92 -2.95 -7.99
N ILE A 86 2.59 -4.08 -7.37
CA ILE A 86 1.98 -4.10 -6.03
C ILE A 86 3.03 -3.98 -4.93
N LEU A 87 4.18 -4.65 -5.05
CA LEU A 87 5.20 -4.63 -3.99
C LEU A 87 5.75 -3.21 -3.73
N PRO A 88 6.08 -2.40 -4.76
CA PRO A 88 6.49 -1.02 -4.52
C PRO A 88 5.38 -0.18 -3.91
N LYS A 89 4.12 -0.37 -4.30
CA LYS A 89 2.98 0.34 -3.68
C LYS A 89 2.88 0.05 -2.18
N LEU A 90 3.02 -1.21 -1.78
CA LEU A 90 2.99 -1.60 -0.36
C LEU A 90 4.18 -1.02 0.41
N THR A 91 5.36 -1.01 -0.22
CA THR A 91 6.58 -0.40 0.35
C THR A 91 6.41 1.10 0.54
N ASN A 92 5.94 1.82 -0.48
CA ASN A 92 5.66 3.24 -0.40
C ASN A 92 4.61 3.57 0.66
N GLN A 93 3.56 2.74 0.80
CA GLN A 93 2.55 2.93 1.84
C GLN A 93 3.13 2.80 3.25
N TYR A 94 4.03 1.83 3.46
CA TYR A 94 4.73 1.65 4.73
C TYR A 94 5.66 2.83 5.04
N GLU A 95 6.41 3.29 4.06
CA GLU A 95 7.28 4.47 4.19
C GLU A 95 6.48 5.74 4.50
N LEU A 96 5.38 5.98 3.78
CA LEU A 96 4.46 7.10 4.04
C LEU A 96 3.91 7.05 5.47
N LYS A 97 3.52 5.87 5.96
CA LYS A 97 3.06 5.71 7.34
C LYS A 97 4.15 6.03 8.36
N GLN A 98 5.39 5.62 8.11
CA GLN A 98 6.52 5.95 8.98
C GLN A 98 6.83 7.44 8.98
N VAL A 99 6.92 8.07 7.81
CA VAL A 99 7.20 9.51 7.68
C VAL A 99 6.08 10.32 8.32
N SER A 100 4.82 9.95 8.09
CA SER A 100 3.66 10.58 8.74
C SER A 100 3.74 10.45 10.26
N GLY A 101 4.07 9.26 10.79
CA GLY A 101 4.26 9.05 12.23
C GLY A 101 5.33 9.98 12.82
N LYS A 102 6.51 10.03 12.21
CA LYS A 102 7.60 10.93 12.64
C LYS A 102 7.21 12.40 12.58
N TRP A 103 6.45 12.80 11.56
CA TRP A 103 5.99 14.19 11.41
C TRP A 103 4.98 14.56 12.49
N PHE A 104 4.03 13.67 12.81
CA PHE A 104 3.10 13.87 13.92
C PHE A 104 3.79 13.92 15.28
N GLU A 105 4.76 13.03 15.54
CA GLU A 105 5.55 13.05 16.77
C GLU A 105 6.33 14.37 16.91
N SER A 106 6.99 14.81 15.83
CA SER A 106 7.72 16.08 15.80
C SER A 106 6.80 17.28 16.02
N ALA A 107 5.64 17.32 15.36
CA ALA A 107 4.66 18.39 15.52
C ALA A 107 4.11 18.44 16.96
N ASN A 108 3.78 17.29 17.54
CA ASN A 108 3.32 17.20 18.93
C ASN A 108 4.39 17.69 19.91
N LYS A 109 5.66 17.32 19.69
CA LYS A 109 6.78 17.79 20.51
C LYS A 109 6.93 19.31 20.45
N GLN A 110 6.85 19.91 19.26
CA GLN A 110 6.92 21.36 19.09
C GLN A 110 5.77 22.08 19.81
N VAL A 111 4.54 21.55 19.70
CA VAL A 111 3.38 22.12 20.40
C VAL A 111 3.56 22.03 21.92
N GLU A 112 4.12 20.94 22.44
CA GLU A 112 4.41 20.79 23.87
C GLU A 112 5.49 21.77 24.33
N GLU A 113 6.56 21.95 23.56
CA GLU A 113 7.61 22.93 23.83
C GLU A 113 7.06 24.37 23.84
N GLU A 114 6.22 24.73 22.87
CA GLU A 114 5.57 26.05 22.84
C GLU A 114 4.59 26.26 24.00
N ARG A 115 3.89 25.22 24.44
CA ARG A 115 3.05 25.29 25.66
C ARG A 115 3.89 25.54 26.90
N LYS A 116 5.05 24.89 27.04
CA LYS A 116 5.98 25.11 28.16
C LYS A 116 6.52 26.54 28.16
N LYS A 117 6.98 27.04 27.01
CA LYS A 117 7.43 28.43 26.86
C LYS A 117 6.33 29.44 27.21
N ASN A 118 5.12 29.24 26.70
CA ASN A 118 3.99 30.12 27.01
C ASN A 118 3.63 30.10 28.51
N PHE A 119 3.69 28.95 29.15
CA PHE A 119 3.49 28.84 30.59
C PHE A 119 4.56 29.62 31.39
N GLU A 120 5.84 29.49 31.02
CA GLU A 120 6.93 30.24 31.64
C GLU A 120 6.80 31.74 31.41
N LEU A 121 6.46 32.16 30.18
CA LEU A 121 6.21 33.55 29.85
C LEU A 121 5.07 34.12 30.70
N LYS A 122 3.95 33.38 30.81
CA LYS A 122 2.80 33.80 31.62
C LYS A 122 3.18 33.97 33.09
N LYS A 123 3.91 33.01 33.66
CA LYS A 123 4.44 33.10 35.03
C LYS A 123 5.33 34.33 35.23
N ASN A 124 6.16 34.67 34.24
CA ASN A 124 7.01 35.86 34.30
C ASN A 124 6.19 37.17 34.18
N CYS A 125 5.18 37.21 33.33
CA CYS A 125 4.24 38.33 33.26
C CYS A 125 3.52 38.54 34.59
N ASP A 126 2.97 37.48 35.19
CA ASP A 126 2.28 37.57 36.48
C ASP A 126 3.22 38.09 37.60
N ARG A 127 4.49 37.67 37.58
CA ARG A 127 5.50 38.20 38.50
C ARG A 127 5.79 39.68 38.27
N LEU A 128 5.89 40.13 37.01
CA LEU A 128 6.12 41.53 36.68
C LEU A 128 4.92 42.40 37.04
N GLU A 129 3.71 41.92 36.83
CA GLU A 129 2.47 42.61 37.26
C GLU A 129 2.45 42.84 38.77
N LEU A 130 2.84 41.82 39.56
CA LEU A 130 2.97 41.96 41.02
C LEU A 130 4.01 43.02 41.40
N LEU A 131 5.20 42.97 40.79
CA LEU A 131 6.26 43.95 41.07
C LEU A 131 5.86 45.39 40.68
N ILE A 132 5.15 45.56 39.57
CA ILE A 132 4.61 46.86 39.17
C ILE A 132 3.58 47.33 40.19
N SER A 133 2.65 46.48 40.61
CA SER A 133 1.65 46.79 41.63
C SER A 133 2.31 47.24 42.95
N ASP A 134 3.30 46.51 43.44
CA ASP A 134 4.04 46.87 44.65
C ASP A 134 4.78 48.21 44.49
N SER A 135 5.40 48.44 43.33
CA SER A 135 6.10 49.70 43.05
C SER A 135 5.15 50.90 42.98
N LEU A 136 3.94 50.72 42.45
CA LEU A 136 2.91 51.76 42.40
C LEU A 136 2.39 52.09 43.81
N ALA A 137 2.17 51.08 44.66
CA ALA A 137 1.77 51.29 46.05
C ALA A 137 2.84 52.06 46.85
N LEU A 138 4.12 51.74 46.65
CA LEU A 138 5.23 52.49 47.25
C LEU A 138 5.28 53.94 46.75
N ALA A 139 5.11 54.15 45.45
CA ALA A 139 5.09 55.50 44.87
C ALA A 139 3.90 56.34 45.37
N GLU A 140 2.74 55.73 45.59
CA GLU A 140 1.57 56.37 46.18
C GLU A 140 1.83 56.78 47.63
N LEU A 141 2.44 55.89 48.43
CA LEU A 141 2.86 56.20 49.80
C LEU A 141 3.86 57.37 49.83
N GLU A 142 4.88 57.38 48.96
CA GLU A 142 5.83 58.49 48.86
C GLU A 142 5.14 59.80 48.44
N ARG A 143 4.19 59.73 47.51
CA ARG A 143 3.39 60.89 47.08
C ARG A 143 2.60 61.45 48.26
N ASP A 144 2.00 60.60 49.09
CA ASP A 144 1.24 61.02 50.27
C ASP A 144 2.15 61.61 51.35
N GLN A 145 3.32 61.00 51.60
CA GLN A 145 4.34 61.58 52.49
C GLN A 145 4.80 62.96 52.02
N ARG A 146 5.04 63.15 50.72
CA ARG A 146 5.42 64.45 50.15
C ARG A 146 4.31 65.49 50.29
N LYS A 147 3.03 65.11 50.10
CA LYS A 147 1.90 66.01 50.34
C LYS A 147 1.84 66.43 51.81
N GLU A 148 2.00 65.49 52.74
CA GLU A 148 1.99 65.78 54.18
C GLU A 148 3.12 66.74 54.57
N LEU A 149 4.35 66.47 54.10
CA LEU A 149 5.49 67.37 54.27
C LEU A 149 5.23 68.75 53.68
N SER A 150 4.65 68.84 52.48
CA SER A 150 4.31 70.12 51.84
C SER A 150 3.32 70.92 52.68
N VAL A 151 2.29 70.28 53.25
CA VAL A 151 1.32 70.93 54.15
C VAL A 151 1.98 71.39 55.45
N MET A 152 2.90 70.59 56.02
CA MET A 152 3.66 70.98 57.21
C MET A 152 4.55 72.21 56.93
N ILE A 153 5.24 72.24 55.78
CA ILE A 153 6.06 73.37 55.36
C ILE A 153 5.19 74.63 55.21
N GLU A 154 4.05 74.53 54.51
CA GLU A 154 3.13 75.66 54.32
C GLU A 154 2.61 76.21 55.67
N LYS A 155 2.33 75.34 56.65
CA LYS A 155 1.97 75.74 58.02
C LYS A 155 3.11 76.46 58.73
N LEU A 156 4.35 75.96 58.61
CA LEU A 156 5.53 76.60 59.20
C LEU A 156 5.81 77.96 58.55
N GLU A 157 5.68 78.07 57.22
CA GLU A 157 5.81 79.34 56.50
C GLU A 157 4.73 80.35 56.90
N ALA A 158 3.49 79.91 57.07
CA ALA A 158 2.40 80.75 57.58
C ALA A 158 2.65 81.20 59.03
N SER A 159 3.24 80.34 59.87
CA SER A 159 3.64 80.69 61.24
C SER A 159 4.82 81.68 61.27
N ASN A 160 5.78 81.57 60.35
CA ASN A 160 6.93 82.48 60.26
C ASN A 160 6.54 83.87 59.70
N LYS A 161 5.44 84.01 58.94
CA LYS A 161 4.96 85.30 58.42
C LYS A 161 4.45 86.30 59.48
N VAL A 162 4.40 85.93 60.77
CA VAL A 162 4.03 86.85 61.88
C VAL A 162 5.25 87.60 62.45
N GLN A 163 6.48 87.23 62.09
CA GLN A 163 7.69 87.98 62.40
C GLN A 163 8.61 88.00 61.18
N GLU A 164 8.42 88.97 60.27
CA GLU A 164 9.50 89.77 59.66
C GLU A 164 9.00 90.61 58.48
N SER A 165 9.48 91.86 58.46
CA SER A 165 9.31 92.88 57.41
C SER A 165 10.39 92.70 56.31
N PRO A 166 10.24 93.34 55.13
CA PRO A 166 10.84 92.88 53.88
C PRO A 166 12.26 93.45 53.65
N SER A 167 13.13 92.62 53.07
CA SER A 167 14.44 93.06 52.54
C SER A 167 14.67 92.47 51.16
N SER A 168 14.85 93.35 50.18
CA SER A 168 15.11 93.03 48.78
C SER A 168 16.56 92.56 48.59
N SER A 169 16.80 91.60 47.69
CA SER A 169 17.97 91.70 46.80
C SER A 169 17.80 90.86 45.53
N LYS A 170 18.24 91.47 44.42
CA LYS A 170 18.39 90.91 43.07
C LYS A 170 19.52 89.86 43.05
N GLY A 171 19.44 88.89 42.13
CA GLY A 171 20.63 88.16 41.71
C GLY A 171 20.36 87.00 40.75
N MET A 172 20.92 87.10 39.54
CA MET A 172 20.82 86.16 38.42
C MET A 172 21.66 84.88 38.63
N LYS A 173 21.21 83.75 38.06
CA LYS A 173 21.88 82.97 36.98
C LYS A 173 21.52 81.47 37.04
N SER A 174 21.12 80.97 35.87
CA SER A 174 20.90 79.58 35.46
C SER A 174 22.23 78.80 35.27
N PRO A 175 22.23 77.51 34.84
CA PRO A 175 22.49 76.32 35.66
C PRO A 175 23.80 75.58 35.27
N PRO A 176 24.13 74.45 35.92
CA PRO A 176 24.59 73.30 35.13
C PRO A 176 23.83 72.01 35.46
N SER A 177 23.31 71.42 34.39
CA SER A 177 22.82 70.05 34.29
C SER A 177 23.98 69.06 34.40
N HIS A 178 23.97 68.21 35.43
CA HIS A 178 24.74 66.97 35.45
C HIS A 178 23.78 65.79 35.22
N LEU A 179 23.81 65.29 33.98
CA LEU A 179 23.30 63.98 33.59
C LEU A 179 24.14 62.89 34.29
N PRO A 180 23.53 61.81 34.81
CA PRO A 180 24.26 60.59 35.09
C PRO A 180 24.54 59.85 33.77
N GLU A 181 25.80 59.46 33.61
CA GLU A 181 26.33 58.68 32.50
C GLU A 181 25.54 57.38 32.27
N SER A 182 25.13 57.17 31.03
CA SER A 182 24.76 55.85 30.52
C SER A 182 25.99 54.94 30.55
N PRO A 183 25.89 53.69 31.04
CA PRO A 183 26.92 52.70 30.79
C PRO A 183 27.00 52.40 29.30
N GLN A 184 28.24 52.50 28.82
CA GLN A 184 28.68 52.22 27.47
C GLN A 184 28.17 50.88 26.95
N SER A 185 27.68 50.94 25.72
CA SER A 185 27.57 49.82 24.80
C SER A 185 28.94 49.15 24.64
N GLN A 186 29.12 47.99 25.27
CA GLN A 186 30.16 47.06 24.85
C GLN A 186 29.72 46.42 23.53
N ASN A 187 30.25 46.98 22.43
CA ASN A 187 30.58 46.18 21.27
C ASN A 187 31.64 45.17 21.71
N LEU A 188 31.26 43.91 21.90
CA LEU A 188 32.19 42.79 21.86
C LEU A 188 31.46 41.57 21.27
N SER A 189 31.93 41.20 20.09
CA SER A 189 31.94 39.84 19.53
C SER A 189 30.60 39.25 19.08
N GLN A 190 30.43 39.28 17.76
CA GLN A 190 29.67 38.29 16.98
C GLN A 190 29.93 36.85 17.49
N PRO A 191 28.88 36.03 17.50
CA PRO A 191 28.96 34.73 16.88
C PRO A 191 28.05 34.74 15.65
N ASP A 192 28.65 34.89 14.48
CA ASP A 192 28.03 34.43 13.23
C ASP A 192 27.96 32.90 13.29
N SER A 193 26.84 32.37 13.79
CA SER A 193 26.42 30.98 13.62
C SER A 193 24.91 30.88 13.79
N SER A 194 24.16 31.73 13.08
CA SER A 194 22.81 31.38 12.69
C SER A 194 22.88 30.14 11.79
N PRO A 195 22.07 29.10 12.01
CA PRO A 195 21.97 28.02 11.05
C PRO A 195 21.50 28.63 9.74
N SER A 196 22.28 28.44 8.68
CA SER A 196 21.85 28.65 7.31
C SER A 196 20.54 27.88 7.14
N CYS A 197 19.43 28.62 7.23
CA CYS A 197 18.14 28.18 6.74
C CYS A 197 18.40 27.89 5.27
N GLY A 198 18.44 26.60 4.94
CA GLY A 198 18.75 26.12 3.60
C GLY A 198 17.92 26.88 2.58
N ASP A 199 18.57 27.19 1.47
CA ASP A 199 18.03 27.88 0.32
C ASP A 199 16.53 27.65 0.18
N ILE A 200 15.75 28.67 0.54
CA ILE A 200 14.38 28.77 0.05
C ILE A 200 14.57 29.01 -1.44
N TYR A 201 14.52 27.93 -2.22
CA TYR A 201 14.20 28.03 -3.63
C TYR A 201 12.86 28.76 -3.71
N THR A 202 12.91 30.06 -3.93
CA THR A 202 11.83 30.77 -4.61
C THR A 202 11.77 30.19 -6.01
N LEU A 203 11.17 29.00 -6.12
CA LEU A 203 10.57 28.53 -7.35
C LEU A 203 9.56 29.61 -7.71
N GLN A 204 9.95 30.54 -8.58
CA GLN A 204 8.96 31.29 -9.34
C GLN A 204 8.08 30.22 -10.00
N PRO A 205 6.80 30.11 -9.63
CA PRO A 205 5.94 29.13 -10.26
C PRO A 205 5.95 29.46 -11.75
N ASP A 206 6.26 28.45 -12.57
CA ASP A 206 6.15 28.60 -14.02
C ASP A 206 4.67 28.83 -14.35
N LEU A 207 4.33 30.12 -14.52
CA LEU A 207 2.98 30.60 -14.80
C LEU A 207 2.44 30.06 -16.14
N THR A 208 3.29 29.40 -16.94
CA THR A 208 2.91 28.80 -18.21
C THR A 208 2.53 27.31 -18.10
N HIS A 209 2.69 26.69 -16.92
CA HIS A 209 2.36 25.28 -16.75
C HIS A 209 0.84 25.05 -16.86
N PRO A 210 0.34 24.11 -17.69
CA PRO A 210 -1.09 23.91 -17.93
C PRO A 210 -1.90 23.60 -16.65
N ASN A 211 -1.29 22.90 -15.69
CA ASN A 211 -1.90 22.65 -14.37
C ASN A 211 -2.09 23.92 -13.52
N TYR A 212 -1.23 24.94 -13.69
CA TYR A 212 -1.36 26.21 -12.98
C TYR A 212 -2.48 27.08 -13.57
N ILE A 213 -2.69 27.01 -14.89
CA ILE A 213 -3.84 27.65 -15.56
C ILE A 213 -5.16 27.01 -15.09
N HIS A 214 -5.21 25.68 -14.92
CA HIS A 214 -6.36 24.99 -14.32
C HIS A 214 -6.60 25.39 -12.87
N PHE A 215 -5.55 25.59 -12.08
CA PHE A 215 -5.66 26.06 -10.70
C PHE A 215 -6.20 27.50 -10.63
N LEU A 216 -5.77 28.39 -11.51
CA LEU A 216 -6.29 29.76 -11.60
C LEU A 216 -7.75 29.79 -12.07
N SER A 217 -8.13 28.98 -13.05
CA SER A 217 -9.54 28.89 -13.49
C SER A 217 -10.44 28.37 -12.37
N TYR A 218 -9.94 27.43 -11.55
CA TYR A 218 -10.64 26.94 -10.36
C TYR A 218 -10.76 28.01 -9.26
N LYS A 219 -9.69 28.78 -9.00
CA LYS A 219 -9.70 29.86 -8.00
C LYS A 219 -10.66 30.99 -8.37
N HIS A 220 -10.79 31.31 -9.66
CA HIS A 220 -11.70 32.34 -10.16
C HIS A 220 -13.15 31.85 -10.32
N ALA A 221 -13.39 30.54 -10.46
CA ALA A 221 -14.74 29.97 -10.48
C ALA A 221 -15.45 30.03 -9.11
N VAL A 222 -14.73 30.29 -8.02
CA VAL A 222 -15.22 30.14 -6.64
C VAL A 222 -15.50 31.50 -5.96
N SER A 223 -15.93 32.52 -6.70
CA SER A 223 -16.48 33.74 -6.08
C SER A 223 -17.96 33.63 -5.68
N ASN A 224 -18.63 32.51 -5.94
CA ASN A 224 -20.00 32.30 -5.47
C ASN A 224 -19.99 31.56 -4.13
N LYS A 225 -20.08 32.37 -3.07
CA LYS A 225 -20.32 31.98 -1.68
C LYS A 225 -21.41 30.90 -1.60
N GLY A 226 -21.04 29.67 -1.25
CA GLY A 226 -22.03 28.63 -0.91
C GLY A 226 -21.57 27.18 -0.94
N ILE A 227 -20.45 26.83 -1.57
CA ILE A 227 -20.12 25.41 -1.83
C ILE A 227 -19.42 24.72 -0.64
N TYR A 228 -18.77 25.48 0.25
CA TYR A 228 -17.93 24.92 1.33
C TYR A 228 -18.68 24.44 2.59
N GLN A 229 -20.01 24.53 2.66
CA GLN A 229 -20.77 24.13 3.86
C GLN A 229 -21.61 22.85 3.71
N SER A 230 -21.69 22.24 2.52
CA SER A 230 -22.45 21.00 2.40
C SER A 230 -21.58 19.78 2.74
N SER A 231 -21.91 19.07 3.83
CA SER A 231 -21.26 17.80 4.18
C SER A 231 -21.33 16.75 3.06
N ASN A 232 -22.22 16.97 2.09
CA ASN A 232 -22.43 16.10 0.93
C ASN A 232 -21.27 16.18 -0.08
N PHE A 233 -20.57 17.31 -0.19
CA PHE A 233 -19.41 17.44 -1.08
C PHE A 233 -18.22 16.61 -0.57
N TRP A 234 -17.88 16.75 0.71
CA TRP A 234 -16.85 15.92 1.35
C TRP A 234 -17.24 14.44 1.36
N LYS A 235 -18.53 14.12 1.55
CA LYS A 235 -19.02 12.74 1.42
C LYS A 235 -18.90 12.21 0.00
N SER A 236 -19.08 13.03 -1.04
CA SER A 236 -18.95 12.57 -2.43
C SER A 236 -17.49 12.33 -2.81
N ILE A 237 -16.58 13.22 -2.40
CA ILE A 237 -15.14 13.07 -2.65
C ILE A 237 -14.55 11.90 -1.86
N LEU A 238 -15.00 11.69 -0.62
CA LEU A 238 -14.55 10.56 0.20
C LEU A 238 -15.27 9.24 -0.13
N ALA A 239 -16.40 9.29 -0.85
CA ALA A 239 -17.13 8.10 -1.30
C ALA A 239 -16.71 7.63 -2.70
N GLU A 240 -16.13 8.48 -3.55
CA GLU A 240 -15.58 8.01 -4.85
C GLU A 240 -14.32 7.14 -4.67
N ASP A 241 -13.62 7.23 -3.53
CA ASP A 241 -12.45 6.39 -3.20
C ASP A 241 -12.77 5.20 -2.26
N ILE A 242 -14.05 4.95 -1.95
CA ILE A 242 -14.48 3.79 -1.17
C ILE A 242 -15.65 3.12 -1.90
N GLU A 243 -15.38 1.99 -2.55
CA GLU A 243 -16.43 1.12 -3.12
C GLU A 243 -17.59 0.92 -2.13
N PRO A 244 -18.86 0.91 -2.59
CA PRO A 244 -20.03 0.96 -1.73
C PRO A 244 -20.34 -0.44 -1.18
N SER A 245 -19.68 -0.87 -0.12
CA SER A 245 -20.06 -2.09 0.62
C SER A 245 -21.13 -1.85 1.71
N SER A 246 -21.92 -0.79 1.61
CA SER A 246 -22.91 -0.42 2.63
C SER A 246 -24.35 -0.73 2.19
N LYS A 247 -24.60 -1.98 1.78
CA LYS A 247 -25.94 -2.61 1.86
C LYS A 247 -25.80 -4.10 2.14
N PHE A 248 -25.18 -4.47 3.25
CA PHE A 248 -25.37 -5.81 3.83
C PHE A 248 -25.61 -5.67 5.32
N LYS A 249 -26.78 -6.19 5.74
CA LYS A 249 -27.26 -6.18 7.12
C LYS A 249 -26.25 -6.88 8.06
N GLN A 250 -26.32 -6.46 9.32
CA GLN A 250 -25.61 -6.93 10.51
C GLN A 250 -25.18 -8.42 10.46
N ASP A 251 -23.93 -8.68 10.90
CA ASP A 251 -23.29 -9.98 11.20
C ASP A 251 -22.02 -10.38 10.39
N THR A 252 -21.27 -9.43 9.84
CA THR A 252 -20.00 -9.73 9.13
C THR A 252 -18.71 -9.51 9.91
N SER A 253 -18.73 -8.87 11.09
CA SER A 253 -17.48 -8.61 11.85
C SER A 253 -16.84 -9.89 12.43
N SER A 254 -17.68 -10.87 12.82
CA SER A 254 -17.26 -12.21 13.24
C SER A 254 -16.63 -13.00 12.07
N ILE A 255 -17.23 -12.90 10.89
CA ILE A 255 -16.79 -13.61 9.68
C ILE A 255 -15.46 -13.06 9.18
N TRP A 256 -15.24 -11.74 9.27
CA TRP A 256 -14.01 -11.12 8.80
C TRP A 256 -12.80 -11.40 9.70
N SER A 257 -13.02 -11.39 11.02
CA SER A 257 -11.98 -11.75 12.01
C SER A 257 -11.57 -13.22 11.87
N SER A 258 -12.54 -14.10 11.62
CA SER A 258 -12.30 -15.53 11.37
C SER A 258 -11.54 -15.76 10.05
N LYS A 259 -11.87 -15.03 8.98
CA LYS A 259 -11.15 -15.08 7.70
C LYS A 259 -9.69 -14.63 7.83
N LYS A 260 -9.42 -13.56 8.58
CA LYS A 260 -8.06 -13.05 8.80
C LYS A 260 -7.20 -14.03 9.61
N GLN A 261 -7.79 -14.69 10.61
CA GLN A 261 -7.10 -15.73 11.36
C GLN A 261 -6.78 -16.95 10.48
N ILE A 262 -7.71 -17.41 9.66
CA ILE A 262 -7.48 -18.54 8.74
C ILE A 262 -6.36 -18.22 7.74
N ILE A 263 -6.35 -17.02 7.17
CA ILE A 263 -5.27 -16.58 6.25
C ILE A 263 -3.92 -16.52 6.98
N ASN A 264 -3.86 -15.98 8.20
CA ASN A 264 -2.63 -16.00 9.00
C ASN A 264 -2.16 -17.42 9.32
N PHE A 265 -3.07 -18.35 9.66
CA PHE A 265 -2.71 -19.74 9.93
C PHE A 265 -2.18 -20.49 8.70
N ILE A 266 -2.66 -20.15 7.50
CA ILE A 266 -2.13 -20.68 6.23
C ILE A 266 -0.73 -20.10 5.95
N LEU A 267 -0.55 -18.78 6.12
CA LEU A 267 0.74 -18.10 5.91
C LEU A 267 1.82 -18.54 6.91
N GLU A 268 1.43 -18.87 8.15
CA GLU A 268 2.31 -19.43 9.18
C GLU A 268 2.61 -20.93 8.98
N GLY A 269 2.06 -21.57 7.94
CA GLY A 269 2.28 -23.00 7.65
C GLY A 269 1.65 -23.96 8.66
N LYS A 270 0.78 -23.46 9.55
CA LYS A 270 0.09 -24.24 10.59
C LYS A 270 -1.11 -25.01 10.05
N VAL A 271 -1.63 -24.63 8.89
CA VAL A 271 -2.72 -25.31 8.19
C VAL A 271 -2.24 -25.66 6.79
N LYS A 272 -2.26 -26.95 6.44
CA LYS A 272 -2.07 -27.42 5.06
C LYS A 272 -3.43 -27.46 4.37
N LEU A 273 -3.54 -26.79 3.22
CA LEU A 273 -4.67 -26.98 2.31
C LEU A 273 -4.45 -28.29 1.54
N ASP A 274 -5.17 -29.34 1.92
CA ASP A 274 -5.31 -30.53 1.09
C ASP A 274 -6.34 -30.19 -0.01
N TYR A 275 -5.87 -30.05 -1.26
CA TYR A 275 -6.78 -30.03 -2.41
C TYR A 275 -7.37 -31.44 -2.57
N PRO A 276 -8.69 -31.57 -2.79
CA PRO A 276 -9.27 -32.89 -3.02
C PRO A 276 -8.70 -33.45 -4.33
N ASN A 277 -7.81 -34.43 -4.19
CA ASN A 277 -7.41 -35.31 -5.26
C ASN A 277 -8.67 -36.07 -5.70
N THR A 278 -8.99 -36.04 -6.99
CA THR A 278 -10.24 -36.61 -7.53
C THR A 278 -10.25 -38.13 -7.59
N ASP A 279 -9.31 -38.83 -6.96
CA ASP A 279 -9.20 -40.28 -7.08
C ASP A 279 -9.10 -40.99 -5.72
N ILE A 280 -10.12 -41.83 -5.48
CA ILE A 280 -10.24 -42.99 -4.59
C ILE A 280 -10.32 -42.70 -3.07
N PRO A 281 -11.43 -43.05 -2.39
CA PRO A 281 -11.56 -42.90 -0.94
C PRO A 281 -10.91 -44.08 -0.22
N ASP A 282 -9.76 -43.83 0.40
CA ASP A 282 -9.15 -44.78 1.34
C ASP A 282 -9.83 -44.66 2.71
N LYS A 283 -10.45 -45.76 3.16
CA LYS A 283 -11.13 -45.86 4.46
C LYS A 283 -10.12 -46.11 5.57
N ASN A 284 -9.44 -45.06 6.04
CA ASN A 284 -8.99 -44.94 7.43
C ASN A 284 -8.16 -43.67 7.58
N THR A 285 -8.69 -42.65 8.24
CA THR A 285 -7.90 -41.83 9.16
C THR A 285 -8.82 -40.95 10.02
N ASN A 286 -8.49 -40.92 11.30
CA ASN A 286 -9.10 -40.09 12.33
C ASN A 286 -9.01 -38.60 12.01
N GLU A 287 -10.06 -37.88 12.39
CA GLU A 287 -10.12 -36.43 12.64
C GLU A 287 -9.22 -35.54 11.78
N LYS A 288 -9.66 -35.27 10.54
CA LYS A 288 -9.27 -34.05 9.82
C LYS A 288 -10.50 -33.16 9.67
N PHE A 289 -10.42 -31.93 10.19
CA PHE A 289 -11.41 -30.90 9.93
C PHE A 289 -11.34 -30.48 8.46
N ALA A 290 -12.19 -31.08 7.62
CA ALA A 290 -12.39 -30.62 6.25
C ALA A 290 -13.31 -29.40 6.26
N LEU A 291 -12.76 -28.21 5.99
CA LEU A 291 -13.55 -27.01 5.76
C LEU A 291 -14.11 -27.04 4.34
N PHE A 292 -15.43 -27.19 4.22
CA PHE A 292 -16.13 -27.16 2.95
C PHE A 292 -16.18 -25.72 2.42
N VAL A 293 -15.52 -25.47 1.29
CA VAL A 293 -15.50 -24.16 0.60
C VAL A 293 -16.45 -24.25 -0.60
N PRO A 294 -17.61 -23.56 -0.60
CA PRO A 294 -18.56 -23.63 -1.70
C PRO A 294 -17.98 -23.10 -3.02
N LYS A 295 -18.30 -23.75 -4.15
CA LYS A 295 -17.82 -23.43 -5.52
C LYS A 295 -18.06 -21.98 -5.97
N ASN A 296 -18.96 -21.25 -5.31
CA ASN A 296 -19.37 -19.90 -5.73
C ASN A 296 -18.44 -18.80 -5.18
N TRP A 297 -17.35 -19.16 -4.47
CA TRP A 297 -16.51 -18.19 -3.78
C TRP A 297 -15.59 -17.37 -4.70
N PHE A 298 -15.36 -17.82 -5.95
CA PHE A 298 -14.44 -17.17 -6.89
C PHE A 298 -15.10 -16.65 -8.17
N THR A 299 -16.41 -16.80 -8.33
CA THR A 299 -17.10 -16.31 -9.52
C THR A 299 -17.56 -14.88 -9.28
N HIS A 300 -16.70 -13.87 -9.43
CA HIS A 300 -17.08 -12.48 -9.78
C HIS A 300 -15.86 -11.80 -10.43
N GLN A 301 -15.60 -12.13 -11.69
CA GLN A 301 -14.77 -11.34 -12.60
C GLN A 301 -15.48 -11.29 -13.96
N LYS A 302 -16.37 -10.31 -14.08
CA LYS A 302 -16.86 -9.78 -15.36
C LYS A 302 -17.51 -8.46 -15.00
N TYR A 303 -16.81 -7.36 -15.24
CA TYR A 303 -17.35 -6.15 -15.86
C TYR A 303 -16.15 -5.32 -16.34
N ILE A 304 -16.21 -4.99 -17.64
CA ILE A 304 -15.43 -3.95 -18.32
C ILE A 304 -15.92 -2.59 -17.81
#